data_AF-A0A6N8NRK4-F1
#
_entry.id   AF-A0A6N8NRK4-F1
#
_cell.length_a   1.000
_cell.length_b   1.000
_cell.length_c   1.000
_cell.angle_alpha   90.00
_cell.angle_beta   90.00
_cell.angle_gamma   90.00
#
_symmetry.space_group_name_H-M   'P 1'
#
loop_
_entity.id
_entity.type
_entity.pdbx_description
1 polymer ?
#
loop_
_entity_poly.entity_id
_entity_poly.type
_entity_poly.pdbx_seq_one_letter_code
_entity_poly.pdbx_strand_id
1 'polypeptide(L)'
;ERIKEAILRAAKAAEVDDADYCATVAAVVSEQMQGRNQVDINEIQTAVENQLMSGPYKQLARAYIEYRHDRDIEREKRGRLNQEIRGLVEQTNSSLLNENANKDSKVIPTQRDLLAGIVAKHYARQHLLPRDVVKAHERGDIHYHDLDYSPFFPMFNCMLIDLKGMLTQGFKMGNAEIEPPKSISTATAVTAQI
;
A
#
# COMPACT_ATOMS: atom_id res chain seq x y z
N GLU A 1 -11.98 1.09 30.23
CA GLU A 1 -11.03 2.21 30.09
C GLU A 1 -11.01 2.83 28.68
N ARG A 2 -10.29 2.26 27.69
CA ARG A 2 -10.07 2.92 26.37
C ARG A 2 -11.34 3.19 25.54
N ILE A 3 -12.37 2.33 25.63
CA ILE A 3 -13.66 2.51 24.94
C ILE A 3 -14.38 3.75 25.47
N LYS A 4 -14.49 3.86 26.81
CA LYS A 4 -15.13 5.00 27.50
C LYS A 4 -14.46 6.32 27.14
N GLU A 5 -13.14 6.36 27.13
CA GLU A 5 -12.39 7.58 26.80
C GLU A 5 -12.64 8.05 25.36
N ALA A 6 -12.73 7.13 24.41
CA ALA A 6 -13.06 7.47 23.02
C ALA A 6 -14.49 8.04 22.89
N ILE A 7 -15.46 7.44 23.59
CA ILE A 7 -16.84 7.92 23.60
C ILE A 7 -16.94 9.30 24.26
N LEU A 8 -16.26 9.53 25.39
CA LEU A 8 -16.26 10.82 26.09
C LEU A 8 -15.66 11.95 25.23
N ARG A 9 -14.62 11.67 24.44
CA ARG A 9 -14.05 12.65 23.51
C ARG A 9 -15.06 13.03 22.42
N ALA A 10 -15.78 12.04 21.87
CA ALA A 10 -16.84 12.28 20.91
C ALA A 10 -18.04 13.02 21.53
N ALA A 11 -18.40 12.71 22.78
CA ALA A 11 -19.47 13.38 23.51
C ALA A 11 -19.15 14.86 23.73
N LYS A 12 -17.91 15.16 24.13
CA LYS A 12 -17.42 16.53 24.24
C LYS A 12 -17.47 17.29 22.90
N ALA A 13 -17.10 16.63 21.80
CA ALA A 13 -17.15 17.24 20.46
C ALA A 13 -18.59 17.46 19.96
N ALA A 14 -19.53 16.62 20.40
CA ALA A 14 -20.95 16.71 20.07
C ALA A 14 -21.77 17.56 21.07
N GLU A 15 -21.09 18.22 22.02
CA GLU A 15 -21.72 19.01 23.10
C GLU A 15 -22.75 18.21 23.93
N VAL A 16 -22.50 16.91 24.11
CA VAL A 16 -23.31 16.02 24.94
C VAL A 16 -22.63 15.84 26.30
N ASP A 17 -23.24 16.39 27.35
CA ASP A 17 -22.78 16.24 28.73
C ASP A 17 -23.60 15.18 29.48
N ASP A 18 -23.38 13.91 29.08
CA ASP A 18 -23.98 12.75 29.73
C ASP A 18 -22.91 11.66 29.93
N ALA A 19 -22.13 11.82 31.00
CA ALA A 19 -21.05 10.91 31.34
C ALA A 19 -21.55 9.50 31.74
N ASP A 20 -22.76 9.42 32.29
CA ASP A 20 -23.38 8.17 32.72
C ASP A 20 -23.83 7.34 31.51
N TYR A 21 -24.41 7.98 30.50
CA TYR A 21 -24.70 7.36 29.21
C TYR A 21 -23.41 6.85 28.54
N CYS A 22 -22.36 7.67 28.49
CA CYS A 22 -21.07 7.25 27.93
C CYS A 22 -20.47 6.03 28.67
N ALA A 23 -20.58 5.99 30.00
CA ALA A 23 -20.14 4.86 30.81
C ALA A 23 -21.00 3.60 30.53
N THR A 24 -22.31 3.78 30.40
CA THR A 24 -23.26 2.70 30.10
C THR A 24 -22.96 2.05 28.75
N VAL A 25 -22.78 2.87 27.70
CA VAL A 25 -22.41 2.38 26.36
C VAL A 25 -21.11 1.59 26.42
N ALA A 26 -20.09 2.11 27.11
CA ALA A 26 -18.81 1.41 27.25
C ALA A 26 -18.94 0.08 28.01
N ALA A 27 -19.79 0.02 29.04
CA ALA A 27 -20.04 -1.20 29.82
C ALA A 27 -20.74 -2.26 28.97
N VAL A 28 -21.81 -1.90 28.25
CA VAL A 28 -22.56 -2.81 27.37
C VAL A 28 -21.65 -3.40 26.28
N VAL A 29 -20.84 -2.58 25.62
CA VAL A 29 -19.88 -3.08 24.62
C VAL A 29 -18.82 -3.98 25.25
N SER A 30 -18.34 -3.63 26.45
CA SER A 30 -17.35 -4.47 27.14
C SER A 30 -17.92 -5.83 27.50
N GLU A 31 -19.18 -5.89 27.93
CA GLU A 31 -19.90 -7.13 28.25
C GLU A 31 -20.12 -8.00 27.01
N GLN A 32 -20.48 -7.41 25.86
CA GLN A 32 -20.60 -8.14 24.59
C GLN A 32 -19.30 -8.85 24.16
N MET A 33 -18.15 -8.35 24.62
CA MET A 33 -16.84 -8.89 24.29
C MET A 33 -16.30 -9.85 25.37
N GLN A 34 -17.00 -10.01 26.50
CA GLN A 34 -16.59 -10.96 27.54
C GLN A 34 -16.66 -12.40 27.05
N GLY A 35 -15.73 -13.24 27.53
CA GLY A 35 -15.65 -14.66 27.16
C GLY A 35 -15.00 -14.94 25.80
N ARG A 36 -14.57 -13.91 25.06
CA ARG A 36 -13.79 -14.07 23.83
C ARG A 36 -12.29 -14.00 24.12
N ASN A 37 -11.55 -15.01 23.66
CA ASN A 37 -10.08 -15.07 23.83
C ASN A 37 -9.34 -14.03 22.96
N GLN A 38 -9.95 -13.61 21.85
CA GLN A 38 -9.41 -12.61 20.95
C GLN A 38 -10.56 -11.85 20.31
N VAL A 39 -10.43 -10.53 20.21
CA VAL A 39 -11.46 -9.65 19.63
C VAL A 39 -10.77 -8.69 18.67
N ASP A 40 -11.29 -8.59 17.45
CA ASP A 40 -10.80 -7.64 16.47
C ASP A 40 -11.22 -6.21 16.85
N ILE A 41 -10.32 -5.25 16.63
CA ILE A 41 -10.58 -3.86 17.02
C ILE A 41 -11.74 -3.24 16.23
N ASN A 42 -12.01 -3.70 15.01
CA ASN A 42 -13.13 -3.25 14.20
C ASN A 42 -14.46 -3.74 14.77
N GLU A 43 -14.50 -4.97 15.30
CA GLU A 43 -15.71 -5.50 15.95
C GLU A 43 -16.12 -4.66 17.16
N ILE A 44 -15.15 -4.26 17.98
CA ILE A 44 -15.39 -3.38 19.13
C ILE A 44 -15.95 -2.03 18.66
N GLN A 45 -15.40 -1.48 17.59
CA GLN A 45 -15.82 -0.17 17.07
C GLN A 45 -17.24 -0.23 16.51
N THR A 46 -17.55 -1.23 15.68
CA THR A 46 -18.90 -1.44 15.15
C THR A 46 -19.91 -1.63 16.28
N ALA A 47 -19.55 -2.33 17.35
CA ALA A 47 -20.41 -2.47 18.52
C ALA A 47 -20.67 -1.12 19.21
N VAL A 48 -19.66 -0.26 19.37
CA VAL A 48 -19.84 1.10 19.92
C VAL A 48 -20.71 1.95 19.01
N GLU A 49 -20.47 1.94 17.69
CA GLU A 49 -21.25 2.70 16.71
C GLU A 49 -22.72 2.29 16.73
N ASN A 50 -23.01 0.99 16.69
CA ASN A 50 -24.37 0.47 16.77
C ASN A 50 -25.05 0.87 18.08
N GLN A 51 -24.34 0.76 19.21
CA GLN A 51 -24.89 1.14 20.51
C GLN A 51 -25.21 2.64 20.57
N LEU A 52 -24.30 3.51 20.09
CA LEU A 52 -24.52 4.95 20.02
C LEU A 52 -25.66 5.32 19.05
N MET A 53 -25.74 4.65 17.91
CA MET A 53 -26.79 4.85 16.90
C MET A 53 -28.16 4.38 17.39
N SER A 54 -28.23 3.38 18.26
CA SER A 54 -29.49 2.94 18.88
C SER A 54 -29.99 3.90 19.97
N GLY A 55 -29.08 4.69 20.56
CA GLY A 55 -29.39 5.58 21.66
C GLY A 55 -30.04 6.92 21.27
N PRO A 56 -30.30 7.78 22.28
CA PRO A 56 -31.00 9.06 22.08
C PRO A 56 -30.13 10.14 21.42
N TYR A 57 -28.81 10.12 21.65
CA TYR A 57 -27.88 11.16 21.19
C TYR A 57 -27.32 10.87 19.78
N LYS A 58 -28.11 11.15 18.73
CA LYS A 58 -27.68 10.92 17.33
C LYS A 58 -26.46 11.77 16.93
N GLN A 59 -26.33 12.97 17.46
CA GLN A 59 -25.17 13.82 17.23
C GLN A 59 -23.87 13.22 17.77
N LEU A 60 -23.92 12.56 18.94
CA LEU A 60 -22.79 11.86 19.52
C LEU A 60 -22.38 10.66 18.67
N ALA A 61 -23.36 9.89 18.17
CA ALA A 61 -23.08 8.78 17.27
C ALA A 61 -22.36 9.25 16.00
N ARG A 62 -22.83 10.32 15.35
CA ARG A 62 -22.16 10.93 14.18
C ARG A 62 -20.74 11.40 14.50
N ALA A 63 -20.57 12.16 15.59
CA ALA A 63 -19.26 12.66 16.00
C ALA A 63 -18.27 11.52 16.32
N TYR A 64 -18.75 10.42 16.89
CA TYR A 64 -17.91 9.24 17.13
C TYR A 64 -17.46 8.57 15.82
N ILE A 65 -18.40 8.36 14.88
CA ILE A 65 -18.11 7.76 13.57
C ILE A 65 -17.10 8.61 12.78
N GLU A 66 -17.32 9.93 12.73
CA GLU A 66 -16.41 10.87 12.06
C GLU A 66 -15.02 10.86 12.72
N TYR A 67 -14.96 10.94 14.05
CA TYR A 67 -13.69 10.84 14.79
C TYR A 67 -12.93 9.54 14.51
N ARG A 68 -13.64 8.41 14.40
CA ARG A 68 -13.05 7.11 14.07
C ARG A 68 -12.50 7.10 12.66
N HIS A 69 -13.28 7.56 11.69
CA HIS A 69 -12.88 7.67 10.30
C HIS A 69 -11.60 8.50 10.14
N ASP A 70 -11.56 9.69 10.73
CA ASP A 70 -10.38 10.56 10.71
C ASP A 70 -9.16 9.88 11.33
N ARG A 71 -9.35 9.17 12.45
CA ARG A 71 -8.26 8.48 13.13
C ARG A 71 -7.71 7.29 12.33
N ASP A 72 -8.56 6.59 11.59
CA ASP A 72 -8.16 5.48 10.74
C ASP A 72 -7.40 5.98 9.51
N ILE A 73 -7.86 7.06 8.88
CA ILE A 73 -7.11 7.77 7.82
C ILE A 73 -5.75 8.22 8.34
N GLU A 74 -5.70 8.87 9.51
CA GLU A 74 -4.43 9.34 10.09
C GLU A 74 -3.48 8.20 10.45
N ARG A 75 -4.00 7.04 10.86
CA ARG A 75 -3.19 5.84 11.10
C ARG A 75 -2.65 5.28 9.79
N GLU A 76 -3.46 5.25 8.74
CA GLU A 76 -3.06 4.80 7.42
C GLU A 76 -1.96 5.69 6.85
N LYS A 77 -2.11 7.03 6.94
CA LYS A 77 -1.12 8.02 6.49
C LYS A 77 0.24 7.87 7.20
N ARG A 78 0.25 7.38 8.45
CA ARG A 78 1.49 7.13 9.21
C ARG A 78 2.20 5.84 8.80
N GLY A 79 1.56 4.99 7.99
CA GLY A 79 2.19 3.79 7.46
C GLY A 79 3.44 4.15 6.64
N ARG A 80 4.50 3.36 6.81
CA ARG A 80 5.78 3.56 6.08
C ARG A 80 5.57 3.63 4.56
N LEU A 81 4.69 2.79 4.03
CA LEU A 81 4.33 2.81 2.60
C LEU A 81 3.75 4.16 2.17
N ASN A 82 2.76 4.68 2.91
CA ASN A 82 2.13 5.96 2.61
C ASN A 82 3.09 7.14 2.74
N GLN A 83 4.04 7.07 3.69
CA GLN A 83 5.10 8.07 3.80
C GLN A 83 6.06 8.04 2.59
N GLU A 84 6.46 6.85 2.13
CA GLU A 84 7.31 6.69 0.94
C GLU A 84 6.58 7.18 -0.33
N ILE A 85 5.30 6.83 -0.51
CA ILE A 85 4.46 7.30 -1.62
C ILE A 85 4.31 8.82 -1.58
N ARG A 86 3.98 9.39 -0.41
CA ARG A 86 3.85 10.84 -0.24
C ARG A 86 5.16 11.55 -0.53
N GLY A 87 6.28 11.00 -0.08
CA GLY A 87 7.61 11.54 -0.35
C GLY A 87 7.97 11.57 -1.84
N LEU A 88 7.48 10.61 -2.62
CA LEU A 88 7.60 10.60 -4.08
C LEU A 88 6.71 11.69 -4.71
N VAL A 89 5.42 11.75 -4.33
CA VAL A 89 4.44 12.70 -4.90
C VAL A 89 4.80 14.14 -4.59
N GLU A 90 5.21 14.43 -3.36
CA GLU A 90 5.64 15.77 -2.93
C GLU A 90 7.08 16.09 -3.34
N GLN A 91 7.80 15.14 -3.96
CA GLN A 91 9.20 15.27 -4.36
C GLN A 91 10.15 15.65 -3.19
N THR A 92 9.85 15.17 -1.98
CA THR A 92 10.61 15.49 -0.77
C THR A 92 11.66 14.42 -0.42
N ASN A 93 11.56 13.21 -1.00
CA ASN A 93 12.48 12.12 -0.70
C ASN A 93 13.58 11.97 -1.77
N SER A 94 14.70 12.67 -1.59
CA SER A 94 15.82 12.67 -2.55
C SER A 94 16.44 11.28 -2.77
N SER A 95 16.40 10.39 -1.78
CA SER A 95 16.92 9.01 -1.95
C SER A 95 16.07 8.21 -2.94
N LEU A 96 14.75 8.39 -2.92
CA LEU A 96 13.85 7.72 -3.88
C LEU A 96 13.93 8.38 -5.26
N LEU A 97 14.00 9.71 -5.31
CA LEU A 97 14.09 10.45 -6.56
C LEU A 97 15.40 10.17 -7.32
N ASN A 98 16.50 9.95 -6.59
CA ASN A 98 17.82 9.69 -7.16
C ASN A 98 18.22 8.21 -7.14
N GLU A 99 17.25 7.29 -7.00
CA GLU A 99 17.53 5.86 -7.01
C GLU A 99 18.21 5.41 -8.30
N ASN A 100 17.81 6.00 -9.44
CA ASN A 100 18.42 5.73 -10.73
C ASN A 100 18.95 7.03 -11.34
N ALA A 101 20.28 7.16 -11.40
CA ALA A 101 20.95 8.34 -11.92
C ALA A 101 20.62 8.63 -13.40
N ASN A 102 20.17 7.64 -14.16
CA ASN A 102 19.82 7.78 -15.57
C ASN A 102 18.36 8.20 -15.78
N LYS A 103 17.57 8.33 -14.71
CA LYS A 103 16.11 8.47 -14.78
C LYS A 103 15.65 9.79 -14.16
N ASP A 104 15.08 10.68 -14.96
CA ASP A 104 14.53 11.94 -14.46
C ASP A 104 13.27 11.66 -13.63
N SER A 105 13.35 11.87 -12.31
CA SER A 105 12.26 11.64 -11.37
C SER A 105 11.08 12.61 -11.54
N LYS A 106 11.23 13.66 -12.34
CA LYS A 106 10.16 14.62 -12.63
C LYS A 106 9.28 14.19 -13.78
N VAL A 107 9.71 13.27 -14.64
CA VAL A 107 8.87 12.80 -15.75
C VAL A 107 7.87 11.74 -15.29
N ILE A 108 6.64 11.83 -15.81
CA ILE A 108 5.51 10.97 -15.40
C ILE A 108 5.81 9.46 -15.53
N PRO A 109 6.47 8.97 -16.61
CA PRO A 109 6.80 7.55 -16.70
C PRO A 109 7.70 7.09 -15.55
N THR A 110 8.64 7.93 -15.12
CA THR A 110 9.51 7.64 -13.99
C THR A 110 8.75 7.60 -12.68
N GLN A 111 7.88 8.57 -12.42
CA GLN A 111 7.09 8.59 -11.20
C GLN A 111 6.19 7.35 -11.08
N ARG A 112 5.58 6.92 -12.19
CA ARG A 112 4.75 5.70 -12.22
C ARG A 112 5.57 4.45 -11.89
N ASP A 113 6.76 4.34 -12.44
CA ASP A 113 7.65 3.20 -12.19
C ASP A 113 8.22 3.21 -10.76
N LEU A 114 8.67 4.36 -10.26
CA LEU A 114 9.11 4.51 -8.86
C LEU A 114 7.97 4.16 -7.89
N LEU A 115 6.73 4.57 -8.19
CA LEU A 115 5.57 4.20 -7.39
C LEU A 115 5.34 2.69 -7.38
N ALA A 116 5.43 2.02 -8.53
CA ALA A 116 5.34 0.57 -8.62
C ALA A 116 6.47 -0.11 -7.82
N GLY A 117 7.69 0.41 -7.90
CA GLY A 117 8.84 -0.07 -7.15
C GLY A 117 8.68 0.06 -5.64
N ILE A 118 8.15 1.19 -5.14
CA ILE A 118 7.83 1.38 -3.71
C ILE A 118 6.87 0.30 -3.22
N VAL A 119 5.78 0.07 -3.96
CA VAL A 119 4.76 -0.94 -3.61
C VAL A 119 5.36 -2.34 -3.67
N ALA A 120 6.11 -2.66 -4.72
CA ALA A 120 6.75 -3.97 -4.91
C ALA A 120 7.74 -4.27 -3.77
N LYS A 121 8.66 -3.35 -3.44
CA LYS A 121 9.60 -3.50 -2.31
C LYS A 121 8.87 -3.70 -1.00
N HIS A 122 7.81 -2.92 -0.75
CA HIS A 122 7.04 -3.04 0.48
C HIS A 122 6.43 -4.44 0.60
N TYR A 123 5.72 -4.88 -0.44
CA TYR A 123 5.04 -6.18 -0.44
C TYR A 123 6.03 -7.34 -0.35
N ALA A 124 7.14 -7.28 -1.11
CA ALA A 124 8.19 -8.28 -1.08
C ALA A 124 8.76 -8.47 0.33
N ARG A 125 9.11 -7.38 1.01
CA ARG A 125 9.69 -7.42 2.38
C ARG A 125 8.71 -7.89 3.44
N GLN A 126 7.43 -7.53 3.32
CA GLN A 126 6.42 -7.85 4.34
C GLN A 126 5.83 -9.26 4.18
N HIS A 127 5.74 -9.76 2.93
CA HIS A 127 4.90 -10.93 2.63
C HIS A 127 5.58 -12.03 1.82
N LEU A 128 6.63 -11.74 1.03
CA LEU A 128 7.22 -12.73 0.12
C LEU A 128 8.57 -13.25 0.60
N LEU A 129 9.43 -12.36 1.10
CA LEU A 129 10.80 -12.70 1.46
C LEU A 129 10.90 -13.22 2.91
N PRO A 130 11.79 -14.20 3.16
CA PRO A 130 12.15 -14.61 4.51
C PRO A 130 12.68 -13.44 5.35
N ARG A 131 12.32 -13.42 6.64
CA ARG A 131 12.62 -12.29 7.54
C ARG A 131 14.11 -12.07 7.76
N ASP A 132 14.91 -13.13 7.73
CA ASP A 132 16.37 -13.11 7.84
C ASP A 132 17.01 -12.48 6.60
N VAL A 133 16.54 -12.82 5.40
CA VAL A 133 16.97 -12.20 4.13
C VAL A 133 16.67 -10.71 4.13
N VAL A 134 15.46 -10.30 4.51
CA VAL A 134 15.07 -8.89 4.59
C VAL A 134 15.98 -8.12 5.55
N LYS A 135 16.23 -8.67 6.75
CA LYS A 135 17.11 -8.03 7.74
C LYS A 135 18.54 -7.91 7.25
N ALA A 136 19.08 -8.96 6.62
CA ALA A 136 20.43 -8.93 6.06
C ALA A 136 20.54 -7.85 4.97
N HIS A 137 19.54 -7.73 4.11
CA HIS A 137 19.48 -6.69 3.09
C HIS A 137 19.40 -5.27 3.70
N GLU A 138 18.51 -5.05 4.67
CA GLU A 138 18.32 -3.73 5.30
C GLU A 138 19.54 -3.29 6.13
N ARG A 139 20.33 -4.22 6.66
CA ARG A 139 21.60 -3.93 7.36
C ARG A 139 22.79 -3.74 6.42
N GLY A 140 22.63 -4.08 5.14
CA GLY A 140 23.71 -4.08 4.16
C GLY A 140 24.66 -5.28 4.29
N ASP A 141 24.28 -6.33 5.02
CA ASP A 141 25.04 -7.58 5.08
C ASP A 141 25.02 -8.28 3.70
N ILE A 142 23.92 -8.13 2.96
CA ILE A 142 23.73 -8.55 1.58
C ILE A 142 23.05 -7.45 0.77
N HIS A 143 23.08 -7.55 -0.55
CA HIS A 143 22.30 -6.71 -1.45
C HIS A 143 21.39 -7.57 -2.32
N TYR A 144 20.08 -7.49 -2.10
CA TYR A 144 19.09 -8.13 -2.96
C TYR A 144 18.86 -7.21 -4.17
N HIS A 145 19.33 -7.64 -5.33
CA HIS A 145 19.18 -6.88 -6.58
C HIS A 145 17.72 -6.83 -7.04
N ASP A 146 17.33 -5.71 -7.65
CA ASP A 146 16.05 -5.52 -8.32
C ASP A 146 14.82 -5.80 -7.42
N LEU A 147 14.91 -5.45 -6.14
CA LEU A 147 13.85 -5.66 -5.14
C LEU A 147 12.54 -4.89 -5.45
N ASP A 148 12.64 -3.84 -6.25
CA ASP A 148 11.52 -3.12 -6.88
C ASP A 148 10.81 -3.90 -7.98
N TYR A 149 11.40 -4.97 -8.49
CA TYR A 149 10.82 -5.83 -9.52
C TYR A 149 10.54 -7.23 -8.97
N SER A 150 11.55 -7.93 -8.46
CA SER A 150 11.49 -9.32 -7.99
C SER A 150 11.57 -9.39 -6.46
N PRO A 151 10.83 -10.29 -5.78
CA PRO A 151 9.98 -11.37 -6.31
C PRO A 151 8.52 -10.97 -6.57
N PHE A 152 8.17 -9.68 -6.43
CA PHE A 152 6.78 -9.23 -6.55
C PHE A 152 6.22 -9.47 -7.95
N PHE A 153 7.00 -9.12 -8.97
CA PHE A 153 6.81 -9.53 -10.35
C PHE A 153 7.79 -10.65 -10.67
N PRO A 154 7.35 -11.73 -11.34
CA PRO A 154 8.23 -12.83 -11.75
C PRO A 154 9.03 -12.45 -13.00
N MET A 155 9.83 -11.38 -12.89
CA MET A 155 10.73 -10.93 -13.94
C MET A 155 12.12 -11.52 -13.75
N PHE A 156 12.74 -11.87 -14.87
CA PHE A 156 14.14 -12.28 -14.93
C PHE A 156 15.02 -11.04 -15.06
N ASN A 157 16.31 -11.19 -14.77
CA ASN A 157 17.28 -10.11 -14.95
C ASN A 157 17.64 -9.99 -16.45
N CYS A 158 18.83 -10.44 -16.84
CA CYS A 158 19.29 -10.33 -18.22
C CYS A 158 19.05 -11.62 -19.01
N MET A 159 18.89 -11.49 -20.32
CA MET A 159 18.90 -12.61 -21.25
C MET A 159 19.53 -12.20 -22.59
N LEU A 160 20.04 -13.19 -23.32
CA LEU A 160 20.43 -13.01 -24.72
C LEU A 160 19.23 -13.34 -25.61
N ILE A 161 18.79 -12.38 -26.40
CA ILE A 161 17.63 -12.51 -27.28
C ILE A 161 18.03 -13.32 -28.52
N ASP A 162 17.28 -14.38 -28.84
CA ASP A 162 17.46 -15.15 -30.08
C ASP A 162 16.88 -14.40 -31.29
N LEU A 163 17.56 -13.33 -31.67
CA LEU A 163 17.16 -12.50 -32.80
C LEU A 163 17.18 -13.30 -34.12
N LYS A 164 18.06 -14.29 -34.25
CA LYS A 164 18.13 -15.14 -35.44
C LYS A 164 16.85 -15.95 -35.60
N GLY A 165 16.40 -16.63 -34.54
CA GLY A 165 15.14 -17.37 -34.54
C GLY A 165 13.96 -16.46 -34.88
N MET A 166 13.84 -15.34 -34.18
CA MET A 166 12.75 -14.37 -34.38
C MET A 166 12.67 -13.83 -35.81
N LEU A 167 13.81 -13.43 -36.40
CA LEU A 167 13.82 -12.84 -37.74
C LEU A 167 13.72 -13.88 -38.88
N THR A 168 14.01 -15.16 -38.62
CA THR A 168 13.93 -16.21 -39.66
C THR A 168 12.61 -16.97 -39.66
N GLN A 169 11.95 -17.08 -38.51
CA GLN A 169 10.70 -17.83 -38.36
C GLN A 169 9.46 -16.93 -38.26
N GLY A 170 9.67 -15.62 -38.06
CA GLY A 170 8.60 -14.73 -37.63
C GLY A 170 8.30 -14.89 -36.14
N PHE A 171 7.55 -13.96 -35.58
CA PHE A 171 7.14 -13.98 -34.18
C PHE A 171 5.97 -13.04 -33.92
N LYS A 172 5.33 -13.16 -32.76
CA LYS A 172 4.27 -12.26 -32.34
C LYS A 172 4.81 -11.18 -31.40
N MET A 173 4.55 -9.91 -31.72
CA MET A 173 4.91 -8.75 -30.89
C MET A 173 3.65 -8.01 -30.47
N GLY A 174 3.29 -8.11 -29.19
CA GLY A 174 2.01 -7.62 -28.69
C GLY A 174 0.84 -8.29 -29.42
N ASN A 175 0.11 -7.51 -30.22
CA ASN A 175 -1.02 -8.00 -31.02
C ASN A 175 -0.68 -8.24 -32.50
N ALA A 176 0.54 -7.95 -32.94
CA ALA A 176 0.95 -8.07 -34.33
C ALA A 176 1.72 -9.37 -34.58
N GLU A 177 1.37 -10.06 -35.67
CA GLU A 177 2.18 -11.16 -36.21
C GLU A 177 3.23 -10.57 -37.14
N ILE A 178 4.51 -10.78 -36.84
CA ILE A 178 5.64 -10.25 -37.59
C ILE A 178 6.21 -11.36 -38.48
N GLU A 179 6.10 -11.16 -39.80
CA GLU A 179 6.74 -12.02 -40.78
C GLU A 179 8.26 -11.77 -40.88
N PRO A 180 9.05 -12.73 -41.40
CA PRO A 180 10.46 -12.52 -41.70
C PRO A 180 10.71 -11.25 -42.54
N PRO A 181 11.59 -10.33 -42.10
CA PRO A 181 11.82 -9.07 -42.80
C PRO A 181 12.46 -9.30 -44.17
N LYS A 182 11.97 -8.55 -45.18
CA LYS A 182 12.44 -8.64 -46.58
C LYS A 182 13.48 -7.57 -46.95
N SER A 183 13.90 -6.77 -45.96
CA SER A 183 14.94 -5.75 -46.13
C SER A 183 15.69 -5.54 -44.83
N ILE A 184 16.93 -5.04 -44.92
CA ILE A 184 17.74 -4.70 -43.74
C ILE A 184 17.07 -3.61 -42.89
N SER A 185 16.45 -2.61 -43.54
CA SER A 185 15.75 -1.52 -42.85
C SER A 185 14.61 -2.04 -41.98
N THR A 186 13.81 -2.97 -42.53
CA THR A 186 12.74 -3.64 -41.77
C THR A 186 13.31 -4.48 -40.63
N ALA A 187 14.37 -5.25 -40.87
CA ALA A 187 15.00 -6.07 -39.84
C ALA A 187 15.52 -5.22 -38.67
N THR A 188 16.18 -4.09 -38.95
CA THR A 188 16.68 -3.17 -37.91
C THR A 188 15.54 -2.45 -37.18
N ALA A 189 14.47 -2.08 -37.88
CA ALA A 189 13.30 -1.43 -37.27
C ALA A 189 12.54 -2.37 -36.33
N VAL A 190 12.42 -3.65 -36.69
CA VAL A 190 11.84 -4.67 -35.81
C VAL A 190 12.75 -4.94 -34.61
N THR A 191 14.06 -5.06 -34.85
CA THR A 191 15.04 -5.28 -33.76
C THR A 191 15.03 -4.17 -32.72
N ALA A 192 14.81 -2.90 -33.12
CA ALA A 192 14.74 -1.78 -32.18
C ALA A 192 13.44 -1.73 -31.34
N GLN A 193 12.41 -2.49 -31.73
CA GLN A 193 11.13 -2.58 -31.01
C GLN A 193 11.07 -3.79 -30.05
N ILE A 194 11.88 -4.82 -30.32
CA ILE A 194 12.11 -5.96 -29.42
C ILE A 194 12.88 -5.47 -28.20
#